data_AF-A0A4Q3UQG1-F1
#
_entry.id   AF-A0A4Q3UQG1-F1
#
_cell.length_a   1.000
_cell.length_b   1.000
_cell.length_c   1.000
_cell.angle_alpha   90.00
_cell.angle_beta   90.00
_cell.angle_gamma   90.00
#
_symmetry.space_group_name_H-M   'P 1'
#
loop_
_entity.id
_entity.type
_entity.pdbx_description
1 polymer ?
#
loop_
_entity_poly.entity_id
_entity_poly.type
_entity_poly.pdbx_seq_one_letter_code
_entity_poly.pdbx_strand_id
1 'polypeptide(L)'
;MSGDNYKAGGDLIMLYDGLKVSTLKMEDDNKGYKRKGLVSLLANAIVKNKNPSGGETRTAKMNNDRNTNRSFFNLLWKSIFTGVKETAGMDIMGKKDQQQDKKDRAKEGSDGSGKKKDKKN
;
A
#
# COMPACT_ATOMS: atom_id res chain seq x y z
N MET A 1 8.59 1.92 18.00
CA MET A 1 8.07 2.82 16.95
C MET A 1 8.28 4.26 17.39
N SER A 2 8.59 5.14 16.45
CA SER A 2 8.77 6.59 16.68
C SER A 2 8.06 7.38 15.59
N GLY A 3 7.50 8.55 15.92
CA GLY A 3 6.89 9.43 14.93
C GLY A 3 6.92 10.89 15.37
N ASP A 4 6.95 11.78 14.39
CA ASP A 4 6.85 13.22 14.56
C ASP A 4 5.82 13.82 13.58
N ASN A 5 5.78 15.16 13.47
CA ASN A 5 4.85 15.86 12.59
C ASN A 5 5.07 15.58 11.09
N TYR A 6 6.16 14.92 10.71
CA TYR A 6 6.60 14.74 9.33
C TYR A 6 6.90 13.29 8.95
N LYS A 7 7.17 12.40 9.91
CA LYS A 7 7.49 10.99 9.65
C LYS A 7 6.96 10.05 10.73
N ALA A 8 6.68 8.81 10.33
CA ALA A 8 6.46 7.69 11.25
C ALA A 8 7.32 6.51 10.82
N GLY A 9 8.03 5.91 11.77
CA GLY A 9 8.91 4.78 11.53
C GLY A 9 9.00 3.78 12.66
N GLY A 10 9.46 2.59 12.32
CA GLY A 10 9.68 1.51 13.28
C GLY A 10 9.65 0.15 12.63
N ASP A 11 9.93 -0.86 13.43
CA ASP A 11 9.96 -2.24 13.00
C ASP A 11 8.59 -2.89 13.17
N LEU A 12 8.15 -3.65 12.16
CA LEU A 12 6.94 -4.45 12.20
C LEU A 12 7.28 -5.93 12.01
N ILE A 13 6.88 -6.73 13.00
CA ILE A 13 6.93 -8.19 12.92
C ILE A 13 5.49 -8.68 12.74
N MET A 14 5.20 -9.26 11.59
CA MET A 14 3.95 -9.96 11.35
C MET A 14 4.22 -11.46 11.37
N LEU A 15 3.69 -12.15 12.37
CA LEU A 15 3.77 -13.61 12.46
C LEU A 15 2.53 -14.23 11.82
N TYR A 16 2.73 -15.27 11.02
CA TYR A 16 1.66 -15.94 10.31
C TYR A 16 2.10 -17.32 9.81
N ASP A 17 1.13 -18.20 9.59
CA ASP A 17 1.34 -19.51 8.99
C ASP A 17 0.24 -19.78 7.95
N GLY A 18 0.64 -20.25 6.76
CA GLY A 18 -0.27 -20.54 5.65
C GLY A 18 -0.94 -19.34 4.96
N LEU A 19 -0.26 -18.19 4.83
CA LEU A 19 -0.79 -17.01 4.12
C LEU A 19 -1.21 -17.34 2.68
N LYS A 20 -2.45 -16.95 2.33
CA LYS A 20 -3.00 -17.05 0.96
C LYS A 20 -3.54 -15.70 0.48
N VAL A 21 -3.18 -15.31 -0.73
CA VAL A 21 -3.59 -14.08 -1.40
C VAL A 21 -4.61 -14.38 -2.49
N SER A 22 -5.68 -13.61 -2.54
CA SER A 22 -6.67 -13.64 -3.62
C SER A 22 -6.78 -12.27 -4.26
N THR A 23 -6.56 -12.19 -5.58
CA THR A 23 -6.74 -10.96 -6.35
C THR A 23 -8.20 -10.83 -6.76
N LEU A 24 -8.78 -9.67 -6.52
CA LEU A 24 -10.15 -9.33 -6.89
C LEU A 24 -10.15 -8.31 -8.05
N LYS A 25 -11.09 -8.42 -8.99
CA LYS A 25 -11.37 -7.40 -10.01
C LYS A 25 -12.83 -7.00 -9.88
N MET A 26 -13.10 -5.70 -9.93
CA MET A 26 -14.47 -5.20 -10.06
C MET A 26 -15.03 -5.65 -11.42
N GLU A 27 -16.27 -6.12 -11.41
CA GLU A 27 -16.98 -6.45 -12.65
C GLU A 27 -17.33 -5.16 -13.40
N ASP A 28 -17.28 -5.24 -14.73
CA ASP A 28 -17.44 -4.06 -15.59
C ASP A 28 -18.87 -3.47 -15.53
N ASP A 29 -19.83 -4.21 -14.95
CA ASP A 29 -21.22 -3.82 -14.73
C ASP A 29 -21.50 -3.33 -13.29
N ASN A 30 -20.46 -3.06 -12.48
CA ASN A 30 -20.55 -2.62 -11.08
C ASN A 30 -21.31 -3.60 -10.15
N LYS A 31 -21.52 -4.87 -10.53
CA LYS A 31 -22.28 -5.84 -9.72
C LYS A 31 -21.48 -6.56 -8.64
N GLY A 32 -20.18 -6.26 -8.52
CA GLY A 32 -19.37 -6.76 -7.41
C GLY A 32 -17.92 -7.05 -7.78
N TYR A 33 -17.28 -7.89 -6.97
CA TYR A 33 -15.89 -8.28 -7.13
C TYR A 33 -15.76 -9.76 -7.47
N LYS A 34 -15.08 -10.08 -8.57
CA LYS A 34 -14.77 -11.46 -8.97
C LYS A 34 -13.32 -11.79 -8.70
N ARG A 35 -13.06 -12.98 -8.15
CA ARG A 35 -11.70 -13.51 -7.97
C ARG A 35 -11.03 -13.77 -9.31
N LYS A 36 -9.78 -13.32 -9.46
CA LYS A 36 -8.89 -13.68 -10.56
C LYS A 36 -8.09 -14.92 -10.17
N GLY A 37 -8.61 -16.10 -10.50
CA GLY A 37 -8.01 -17.39 -10.13
C GLY A 37 -6.53 -17.51 -10.52
N LEU A 38 -6.20 -17.32 -11.80
CA LEU A 38 -4.83 -17.46 -12.31
C LEU A 38 -3.85 -16.45 -11.68
N VAL A 39 -4.26 -15.19 -11.52
CA VAL A 39 -3.42 -14.17 -10.87
C VAL A 39 -3.21 -14.49 -9.39
N SER A 40 -4.24 -15.00 -8.72
CA SER A 40 -4.14 -15.44 -7.32
C SER A 40 -3.19 -16.63 -7.18
N LEU A 41 -3.21 -17.59 -8.12
CA LEU A 41 -2.27 -18.72 -8.11
C LEU A 41 -0.82 -18.24 -8.25
N LEU A 42 -0.54 -17.35 -9.22
CA LEU A 42 0.79 -16.77 -9.39
C LEU A 42 1.22 -15.95 -8.17
N ALA A 43 0.31 -15.18 -7.57
CA ALA A 43 0.59 -14.44 -6.34
C ALA A 43 1.00 -15.37 -5.20
N ASN A 44 0.26 -16.46 -4.98
CA ASN A 44 0.55 -17.46 -3.94
C ASN A 44 1.86 -18.23 -4.18
N ALA A 45 2.32 -18.35 -5.43
CA ALA A 45 3.60 -18.96 -5.74
C ALA A 45 4.80 -18.07 -5.37
N ILE A 46 4.61 -16.74 -5.33
CA ILE A 46 5.68 -15.76 -5.11
C ILE A 46 5.70 -15.27 -3.66
N VAL A 47 4.53 -15.12 -3.01
CA VAL A 47 4.44 -14.63 -1.63
C VAL A 47 5.01 -15.62 -0.63
N LYS A 48 5.58 -15.11 0.47
CA LYS A 48 6.03 -15.93 1.58
C LYS A 48 4.83 -16.36 2.39
N ASN A 49 4.58 -17.67 2.47
CA ASN A 49 3.40 -18.24 3.12
C ASN A 49 3.51 -18.35 4.65
N LYS A 50 4.70 -18.21 5.25
CA LYS A 50 4.91 -18.30 6.71
C LYS A 50 5.98 -17.33 7.21
N ASN A 51 5.77 -16.77 8.41
CA ASN A 51 6.76 -16.02 9.17
C ASN A 51 6.59 -16.38 10.66
N PRO A 52 7.57 -17.00 11.33
CA PRO A 52 8.94 -17.26 10.87
C PRO A 52 9.02 -18.36 9.80
N SER A 53 10.11 -18.40 9.04
CA SER A 53 10.38 -19.45 8.06
C SER A 53 11.80 -19.96 8.22
N GLY A 54 11.98 -21.28 8.40
CA GLY A 54 13.31 -21.86 8.55
C GLY A 54 14.05 -21.40 9.80
N GLY A 55 13.33 -21.04 10.87
CA GLY A 55 13.90 -20.51 12.11
C GLY A 55 14.16 -19.00 12.10
N GLU A 56 13.98 -18.33 10.96
CA GLU A 56 14.21 -16.88 10.83
C GLU A 56 12.91 -16.09 10.80
N THR A 57 12.82 -15.08 11.67
CA THR A 57 11.71 -14.11 11.70
C THR A 57 12.06 -12.90 10.85
N ARG A 58 11.24 -12.65 9.84
CA ARG A 58 11.34 -11.45 9.02
C ARG A 58 10.70 -10.27 9.73
N THR A 59 11.43 -9.15 9.73
CA THR A 59 11.02 -7.88 10.32
C THR A 59 11.01 -6.84 9.21
N ALA A 60 9.90 -6.14 9.04
CA ALA A 60 9.78 -5.05 8.07
C ALA A 60 10.20 -3.71 8.69
N LYS A 61 10.93 -2.90 7.94
CA LYS A 61 11.36 -1.56 8.36
C LYS A 61 10.44 -0.51 7.77
N MET A 62 9.53 0.03 8.58
CA MET A 62 8.64 1.09 8.15
C MET A 62 9.35 2.44 8.24
N ASN A 63 9.37 3.18 7.14
CA ASN A 63 9.73 4.59 7.11
C ASN A 63 8.76 5.32 6.19
N ASN A 64 7.73 5.95 6.76
CA ASN A 64 6.68 6.63 6.00
C ASN A 64 6.66 8.12 6.30
N ASP A 65 6.83 8.92 5.25
CA ASP A 65 6.59 10.36 5.30
C ASP A 65 5.11 10.66 5.50
N ARG A 66 4.82 11.60 6.39
CA ARG A 66 3.47 12.11 6.67
C ARG A 66 3.07 13.09 5.58
N ASN A 67 1.95 12.79 4.92
CA ASN A 67 1.24 13.79 4.14
C ASN A 67 0.33 14.59 5.07
N THR A 68 0.68 15.85 5.35
CA THR A 68 -0.06 16.73 6.26
C THR A 68 -1.45 17.12 5.75
N ASN A 69 -1.73 16.92 4.44
CA ASN A 69 -3.05 17.14 3.83
C ASN A 69 -3.99 15.93 3.97
N ARG A 70 -3.53 14.83 4.58
CA ARG A 70 -4.34 13.62 4.81
C ARG A 70 -4.47 13.36 6.31
N SER A 71 -5.53 12.64 6.69
CA SER A 71 -5.74 12.23 8.08
C SER A 71 -4.57 11.37 8.59
N PHE A 72 -4.31 11.44 9.90
CA PHE A 72 -3.36 10.56 10.58
C PHE A 72 -3.64 9.06 10.32
N PHE A 73 -4.92 8.68 10.17
CA PHE A 73 -5.31 7.31 9.81
C PHE A 73 -4.69 6.84 8.49
N ASN A 74 -4.53 7.74 7.51
CA ASN A 74 -3.88 7.41 6.24
C ASN A 74 -2.42 6.99 6.45
N LEU A 75 -1.69 7.72 7.31
CA LEU A 75 -0.31 7.39 7.65
C LEU A 75 -0.22 6.06 8.39
N LEU A 76 -1.12 5.81 9.35
CA LEU A 76 -1.20 4.55 10.08
C LEU A 76 -1.43 3.36 9.14
N TRP A 77 -2.47 3.44 8.31
CA TRP A 77 -2.81 2.39 7.36
C TRP A 77 -1.69 2.13 6.37
N LYS A 78 -1.08 3.19 5.81
CA LYS A 78 0.07 3.07 4.90
C LYS A 78 1.26 2.38 5.57
N SER A 79 1.51 2.67 6.84
CA SER A 79 2.60 2.06 7.61
C SER A 79 2.38 0.56 7.79
N ILE A 80 1.19 0.19 8.26
CA ILE A 80 0.79 -1.23 8.40
C ILE A 80 0.93 -1.94 7.06
N PHE A 81 0.32 -1.39 6.01
CA PHE A 81 0.33 -1.99 4.67
C PHE A 81 1.75 -2.17 4.11
N THR A 82 2.64 -1.21 4.35
CA THR A 82 4.05 -1.33 3.96
C THR A 82 4.72 -2.48 4.69
N GLY A 83 4.55 -2.58 6.01
CA GLY A 83 5.10 -3.68 6.79
C GLY A 83 4.53 -5.05 6.38
N VAL A 84 3.23 -5.13 6.08
CA VAL A 84 2.61 -6.36 5.55
C VAL A 84 3.23 -6.75 4.22
N LYS A 85 3.42 -5.83 3.28
CA LYS A 85 3.99 -6.15 1.96
C LYS A 85 5.41 -6.66 2.05
N GLU A 86 6.25 -6.00 2.84
CA GLU A 86 7.65 -6.36 2.99
C GLU A 86 7.78 -7.74 3.67
N THR A 87 7.01 -7.98 4.74
CA THR A 87 6.96 -9.31 5.36
C THR A 87 6.35 -10.35 4.42
N ALA A 88 5.24 -10.11 3.75
CA ALA A 88 4.65 -11.10 2.83
C ALA A 88 5.49 -11.34 1.56
N GLY A 89 6.55 -10.57 1.31
CA GLY A 89 7.36 -10.66 0.09
C GLY A 89 6.65 -10.10 -1.14
N MET A 90 5.68 -9.21 -0.94
CA MET A 90 4.85 -8.62 -1.99
C MET A 90 5.49 -7.41 -2.69
N ASP A 91 6.64 -6.92 -2.22
CA ASP A 91 7.35 -5.78 -2.82
C ASP A 91 7.77 -6.04 -4.29
N ILE A 92 7.96 -7.30 -4.67
CA ILE A 92 8.27 -7.70 -6.05
C ILE A 92 7.08 -7.41 -6.98
N MET A 93 5.84 -7.43 -6.46
CA MET A 93 4.60 -7.27 -7.23
C MET A 93 4.14 -5.80 -7.31
N GLY A 94 4.50 -4.97 -6.33
CA GLY A 94 3.98 -3.60 -6.17
C GLY A 94 4.61 -2.50 -7.05
N LYS A 95 5.51 -2.81 -7.98
CA LYS A 95 6.17 -1.79 -8.83
C LYS A 95 5.20 -1.04 -9.76
N LYS A 96 3.99 -1.58 -10.02
CA LYS A 96 2.96 -0.92 -10.83
C LYS A 96 2.14 0.12 -10.04
N ASP A 97 1.89 -0.11 -8.75
CA ASP A 97 1.01 0.75 -7.94
C ASP A 97 1.65 2.11 -7.62
N GLN A 98 2.98 2.15 -7.46
CA GLN A 98 3.70 3.40 -7.13
C GLN A 98 3.78 4.41 -8.29
N GLN A 99 3.62 3.96 -9.54
CA GLN A 99 3.56 4.88 -10.70
C GLN A 99 2.18 5.53 -10.86
N GLN A 100 1.13 4.85 -10.40
CA GLN A 100 -0.25 5.37 -10.42
C GLN A 100 -0.42 6.46 -9.35
N ASP A 101 -0.01 6.18 -8.11
CA ASP A 101 -0.05 7.16 -7.00
C ASP A 101 0.75 8.44 -7.30
N LYS A 102 1.90 8.32 -7.98
CA LYS A 102 2.69 9.48 -8.40
C LYS A 102 2.00 10.29 -9.50
N LYS A 103 1.34 9.62 -10.46
CA LYS A 103 0.53 10.28 -11.51
C LYS A 103 -0.70 10.97 -10.94
N ASP A 104 -1.37 10.36 -9.97
CA ASP A 104 -2.59 10.89 -9.38
C ASP A 104 -2.27 12.09 -8.46
N ARG A 105 -1.15 12.05 -7.71
CA ARG A 105 -0.63 13.21 -6.98
C ARG A 105 -0.20 14.37 -7.90
N ALA A 106 0.37 14.07 -9.07
CA ALA A 106 0.74 15.10 -10.04
C ALA A 106 -0.50 15.79 -10.65
N LYS A 107 -1.63 15.07 -10.77
CA LYS A 107 -2.90 15.62 -11.27
C LYS A 107 -3.67 16.42 -10.21
N GLU A 108 -3.69 15.97 -8.95
CA GLU A 108 -4.30 16.74 -7.84
C GLU A 108 -3.60 18.10 -7.62
N GLY A 109 -2.28 18.19 -7.89
CA GLY A 109 -1.51 19.44 -7.77
C GLY A 109 -1.74 20.45 -8.91
N SER A 110 -2.13 20.01 -10.11
CA SER A 110 -2.34 20.92 -11.25
C SER A 110 -3.71 21.61 -11.21
N ASP A 111 -4.76 20.92 -10.75
CA ASP A 111 -6.14 21.43 -10.75
C ASP A 111 -6.41 22.49 -9.66
N GLY A 112 -5.60 22.54 -8.60
CA GLY A 112 -5.75 23.50 -7.51
C GLY A 112 -5.28 24.93 -7.82
N SER A 113 -4.55 25.16 -8.91
CA SER A 113 -3.91 26.46 -9.22
C SER A 113 -4.72 27.38 -10.14
N GLY A 114 -5.77 26.89 -10.81
CA GLY A 114 -6.50 27.64 -11.84
C GLY A 114 -7.70 28.46 -11.36
N LYS A 115 -8.22 28.28 -10.14
CA LYS A 115 -9.55 28.80 -9.76
C LYS A 115 -9.58 30.14 -8.99
N LYS A 116 -8.45 30.85 -8.83
CA LYS A 116 -8.39 32.09 -8.02
C LYS A 116 -8.26 33.41 -8.78
N LYS A 117 -8.32 33.45 -10.12
CA LYS A 117 -8.13 34.71 -10.87
C LYS A 117 -9.38 35.38 -11.47
N ASP A 118 -10.55 34.77 -11.46
CA ASP A 118 -11.74 35.36 -12.13
C ASP A 118 -12.89 35.67 -11.16
N LYS A 119 -12.66 36.56 -10.19
CA LYS A 119 -13.74 37.31 -9.50
C LYS A 119 -13.23 38.69 -9.05
N LYS A 120 -12.85 39.52 -10.01
CA LYS A 120 -12.84 40.97 -9.82
C LYS A 120 -12.94 41.63 -11.20
N ASN A 121 -14.18 41.88 -11.62
CA ASN A 121 -14.62 43.03 -12.39
C ASN A 121 -16.15 43.06 -12.36
#